data_AF-A0A2K8VAL7-F1
#
_entry.id   AF-A0A2K8VAL7-F1
#
_cell.length_a   1.000
_cell.length_b   1.000
_cell.length_c   1.000
_cell.angle_alpha   90.00
_cell.angle_beta   90.00
_cell.angle_gamma   90.00
#
_symmetry.space_group_name_H-M   'P 1'
#
loop_
_entity.id
_entity.type
_entity.pdbx_description
1 polymer ?
#
loop_
_entity_poly.entity_id
_entity_poly.type
_entity_poly.pdbx_seq_one_letter_code
_entity_poly.pdbx_strand_id
1 'polypeptide(L)'
;MDKDLENLKELSQEKLAENKKYFQKLKKRTPKRLDLIVQEIHEEEFERTDCLNCGNCCKTTSPMFTYKDIERISKHLKMKVSAFVSQYLRIDEDDFHVLQTSPCPFLDLNDNSCFIYNVRPKACAEYPHTNRKKFIQLANLTIKNTEICPATYRIIEELKKKLPIS
;
A
#
# COMPACT_ATOMS: atom_id res chain seq x y z
N MET A 1 19.57 4.72 -10.59
CA MET A 1 18.44 5.21 -9.79
C MET A 1 17.17 4.83 -10.52
N ASP A 2 16.19 4.22 -9.85
CA ASP A 2 14.95 3.78 -10.48
C ASP A 2 14.21 5.02 -11.01
N LYS A 3 14.18 5.22 -12.34
CA LYS A 3 13.73 6.48 -12.96
C LYS A 3 12.28 6.83 -12.63
N ASP A 4 11.48 5.81 -12.30
CA ASP A 4 10.10 5.96 -11.87
C ASP A 4 9.98 6.69 -10.53
N LEU A 5 11.00 6.66 -9.66
CA LEU A 5 10.94 7.29 -8.34
C LEU A 5 10.90 8.81 -8.40
N GLU A 6 11.55 9.43 -9.38
CA GLU A 6 11.64 10.89 -9.48
C GLU A 6 10.32 11.51 -9.93
N ASN A 7 9.60 10.85 -10.84
CA ASN A 7 8.41 11.41 -11.50
C ASN A 7 7.12 10.61 -11.23
N LEU A 8 7.10 9.72 -10.22
CA LEU A 8 5.97 8.82 -9.96
C LEU A 8 4.61 9.53 -9.89
N LYS A 9 4.56 10.67 -9.19
CA LYS A 9 3.32 11.45 -9.05
C LYS A 9 2.83 11.95 -10.39
N GLU A 10 3.71 12.51 -11.22
CA GLU A 10 3.38 13.01 -12.56
C GLU A 10 2.89 11.88 -13.46
N LEU A 11 3.66 10.78 -13.53
CA LEU A 11 3.29 9.58 -14.29
C LEU A 11 1.92 9.02 -13.85
N SER A 12 1.66 9.00 -12.54
CA SER A 12 0.38 8.54 -12.01
C SER A 12 -0.77 9.48 -12.35
N GLN A 13 -0.55 10.81 -12.34
CA GLN A 13 -1.56 11.79 -12.74
C GLN A 13 -1.89 11.70 -14.23
N GLU A 14 -0.88 11.59 -15.09
CA GLU A 14 -1.06 11.40 -16.55
C GLU A 14 -1.90 10.17 -16.85
N LYS A 15 -1.67 9.07 -16.11
CA LYS A 15 -2.41 7.80 -16.26
C LYS A 15 -3.72 7.75 -15.50
N LEU A 16 -4.08 8.75 -14.69
CA LEU A 16 -5.24 8.68 -13.79
C LEU A 16 -6.56 8.46 -14.54
N ALA A 17 -6.80 9.22 -15.62
CA ALA A 17 -8.02 9.10 -16.41
C ALA A 17 -8.10 7.73 -17.12
N GLU A 18 -6.97 7.23 -17.61
CA GLU A 18 -6.84 5.92 -18.24
C GLU A 18 -7.12 4.80 -17.22
N ASN A 19 -6.49 4.86 -16.05
CA ASN A 19 -6.66 3.91 -14.94
C ASN A 19 -8.12 3.84 -14.48
N LYS A 20 -8.75 5.00 -14.26
CA LYS A 20 -10.17 5.06 -13.88
C LYS A 20 -11.06 4.37 -14.92
N LYS A 21 -10.87 4.65 -16.21
CA LYS A 21 -11.63 4.01 -17.29
C LYS A 21 -11.38 2.50 -17.34
N TYR A 22 -10.13 2.07 -17.21
CA TYR A 22 -9.74 0.66 -17.21
C TYR A 22 -10.44 -0.10 -16.08
N PHE A 23 -10.31 0.36 -14.83
CA PHE A 23 -10.93 -0.29 -13.68
C PHE A 23 -12.47 -0.25 -13.71
N GLN A 24 -13.07 0.81 -14.27
CA GLN A 24 -14.53 0.85 -14.51
C GLN A 24 -14.97 -0.27 -15.46
N LYS A 25 -14.25 -0.51 -16.56
CA LYS A 25 -14.56 -1.62 -17.48
C LYS A 25 -14.29 -2.98 -16.84
N LEU A 26 -13.16 -3.12 -16.15
CA LEU A 26 -12.77 -4.35 -15.44
C LEU A 26 -13.79 -4.73 -14.36
N LYS A 27 -14.38 -3.76 -13.67
CA LYS A 27 -15.44 -3.99 -12.67
C LYS A 27 -16.75 -4.46 -13.31
N LYS A 28 -17.08 -3.97 -14.51
CA LYS A 28 -18.28 -4.42 -15.25
C LYS A 28 -18.15 -5.85 -15.77
N ARG A 29 -16.93 -6.26 -16.15
CA ARG A 29 -16.63 -7.58 -16.71
C ARG A 29 -15.40 -8.17 -16.04
N THR A 30 -15.53 -8.53 -14.77
CA THR A 30 -14.41 -9.05 -13.98
C THR A 30 -14.05 -10.47 -14.43
N PRO A 31 -12.84 -10.71 -14.98
CA PRO A 31 -12.42 -12.05 -15.36
C PRO A 31 -12.31 -12.95 -14.13
N LYS A 32 -12.70 -14.23 -14.27
CA LYS A 32 -12.61 -15.21 -13.16
C LYS A 32 -11.19 -15.38 -12.62
N ARG A 33 -10.18 -15.21 -13.48
CA ARG A 33 -8.75 -15.35 -13.13
C ARG A 33 -8.08 -14.03 -12.74
N LEU A 34 -8.83 -12.93 -12.54
CA LEU A 34 -8.23 -11.62 -12.24
C LEU A 34 -7.31 -11.68 -11.01
N ASP A 35 -7.78 -12.21 -9.89
CA ASP A 35 -7.00 -12.26 -8.66
C ASP A 35 -5.70 -13.07 -8.84
N LEU A 36 -5.74 -14.17 -9.59
CA LEU A 36 -4.55 -14.97 -9.90
C LEU A 36 -3.56 -14.19 -10.76
N ILE A 37 -4.05 -13.52 -11.80
CA ILE A 37 -3.19 -12.74 -12.72
C ILE A 37 -2.50 -11.59 -11.96
N VAL A 38 -3.23 -10.87 -11.11
CA VAL A 38 -2.63 -9.77 -10.34
C VAL A 38 -1.66 -10.29 -9.29
N GLN A 39 -1.93 -11.46 -8.70
CA GLN A 39 -0.99 -12.12 -7.80
C GLN A 39 0.32 -12.50 -8.50
N GLU A 40 0.25 -13.11 -9.69
CA GLU A 40 1.43 -13.44 -10.50
C GLU A 40 2.25 -12.17 -10.82
N ILE A 41 1.59 -11.10 -11.27
CA ILE A 41 2.26 -9.81 -11.56
C ILE A 41 2.87 -9.21 -10.28
N HIS A 42 2.18 -9.32 -9.14
CA HIS A 42 2.69 -8.84 -7.85
C HIS A 42 3.98 -9.58 -7.47
N GLU A 43 3.97 -10.91 -7.54
CA GLU A 43 5.13 -11.73 -7.22
C GLU A 43 6.32 -11.37 -8.13
N GLU A 44 6.10 -11.32 -9.46
CA GLU A 44 7.09 -10.89 -10.46
C GLU A 44 7.66 -9.48 -10.16
N GLU A 45 6.83 -8.53 -9.73
CA GLU A 45 7.27 -7.16 -9.44
C GLU A 45 8.08 -7.05 -8.15
N PHE A 46 7.73 -7.82 -7.12
CA PHE A 46 8.42 -7.78 -5.82
C PHE A 46 9.68 -8.65 -5.77
N GLU A 47 9.95 -9.48 -6.78
CA GLU A 47 11.28 -10.06 -7.00
C GLU A 47 12.35 -8.99 -7.31
N ARG A 48 11.93 -7.85 -7.86
CA ARG A 48 12.82 -6.74 -8.27
C ARG A 48 12.59 -5.43 -7.53
N THR A 49 11.55 -5.34 -6.69
CA THR A 49 11.25 -4.14 -5.89
C THR A 49 11.67 -4.35 -4.44
N ASP A 50 12.57 -3.49 -3.97
CA ASP A 50 12.85 -3.34 -2.55
C ASP A 50 12.14 -2.09 -2.00
N CYS A 51 11.27 -2.28 -1.00
CA CYS A 51 10.56 -1.20 -0.32
C CYS A 51 11.50 -0.22 0.38
N LEU A 52 12.69 -0.66 0.80
CA LEU A 52 13.70 0.17 1.46
C LEU A 52 14.33 1.19 0.51
N ASN A 53 14.21 1.00 -0.82
CA ASN A 53 14.71 1.97 -1.79
C ASN A 53 13.95 3.30 -1.77
N CYS A 54 12.66 3.31 -1.38
CA CYS A 54 11.86 4.54 -1.37
C CYS A 54 11.27 4.88 0.00
N GLY A 55 10.72 3.90 0.73
CA GLY A 55 9.98 4.13 1.97
C GLY A 55 8.78 5.07 1.83
N ASN A 56 8.28 5.32 0.61
CA ASN A 56 7.28 6.37 0.34
C ASN A 56 6.00 6.22 1.17
N CYS A 57 5.48 4.99 1.29
CA CYS A 57 4.31 4.73 2.10
C CYS A 57 4.58 5.03 3.58
N CYS A 58 5.71 4.58 4.13
CA CYS A 58 6.10 4.89 5.51
C CYS A 58 6.33 6.40 5.76
N LYS A 59 6.68 7.17 4.73
CA LYS A 59 6.92 8.62 4.83
C LYS A 59 5.66 9.48 4.73
N THR A 60 4.66 9.01 4.00
CA THR A 60 3.54 9.86 3.54
C THR A 60 2.16 9.30 3.85
N THR A 61 2.04 8.04 4.26
CA THR A 61 0.75 7.40 4.52
C THR A 61 0.60 7.00 5.98
N SER A 62 -0.66 6.87 6.40
CA SER A 62 -1.04 6.42 7.73
C SER A 62 -1.82 5.11 7.59
N PRO A 63 -1.25 3.95 8.00
CA PRO A 63 -1.93 2.66 7.92
C PRO A 63 -3.01 2.58 9.01
N MET A 64 -4.05 1.79 8.74
CA MET A 64 -5.01 1.38 9.77
C MET A 64 -4.38 0.38 10.73
N PHE A 65 -4.60 0.59 12.02
CA PHE A 65 -4.25 -0.32 13.11
C PHE A 65 -5.52 -1.02 13.60
N THR A 66 -5.53 -2.35 13.56
CA THR A 66 -6.57 -3.11 14.25
C THR A 66 -6.26 -3.19 15.74
N TYR A 67 -7.26 -3.46 16.58
CA TYR A 67 -7.01 -3.68 18.01
C TYR A 67 -5.96 -4.78 18.27
N LYS A 68 -5.97 -5.86 17.46
CA LYS A 68 -4.95 -6.92 17.52
C LYS A 68 -3.55 -6.41 17.17
N ASP A 69 -3.43 -5.49 16.21
CA ASP A 69 -2.13 -4.85 15.91
C ASP A 69 -1.66 -4.01 17.10
N ILE A 70 -2.56 -3.22 17.69
CA ILE A 70 -2.27 -2.37 18.85
C ILE A 70 -1.76 -3.19 20.03
N GLU A 71 -2.45 -4.27 20.40
CA GLU A 71 -2.02 -5.18 21.49
C GLU A 71 -0.65 -5.80 21.20
N ARG A 72 -0.46 -6.30 19.97
CA ARG A 72 0.77 -6.99 19.57
C ARG A 72 1.97 -6.05 19.53
N ILE A 73 1.81 -4.83 19.00
CA ILE A 73 2.87 -3.83 18.90
C ILE A 73 3.19 -3.25 20.29
N SER A 74 2.17 -2.86 21.07
CA SER A 74 2.39 -2.34 22.43
C SER A 74 3.12 -3.34 23.32
N LYS A 75 2.79 -4.63 23.22
CA LYS A 75 3.54 -5.71 23.89
C LYS A 75 4.99 -5.78 23.44
N HIS A 76 5.27 -5.67 22.14
CA HIS A 76 6.64 -5.68 21.61
C HIS A 76 7.45 -4.48 22.13
N LEU A 77 6.84 -3.31 22.19
CA LEU A 77 7.44 -2.08 22.72
C LEU A 77 7.46 -2.02 24.26
N LYS A 78 6.97 -3.07 24.94
CA LYS A 78 6.89 -3.17 26.42
C LYS A 78 6.14 -1.99 27.06
N MET A 79 5.03 -1.57 26.44
CA MET A 79 4.19 -0.48 26.94
C MET A 79 2.71 -0.88 27.04
N LYS A 80 1.93 -0.14 27.84
CA LYS A 80 0.48 -0.37 27.96
C LYS A 80 -0.23 0.03 26.66
N VAL A 81 -1.29 -0.70 26.31
CA VAL A 81 -2.15 -0.40 25.14
C VAL A 81 -2.66 1.04 25.15
N SER A 82 -3.16 1.52 26.30
CA SER A 82 -3.64 2.90 26.41
C SER A 82 -2.55 3.93 26.12
N ALA A 83 -1.34 3.70 26.61
CA ALA A 83 -0.19 4.56 26.32
C ALA A 83 0.20 4.51 24.83
N PHE A 84 0.16 3.33 24.20
CA PHE A 84 0.43 3.20 22.76
C PHE A 84 -0.58 3.99 21.91
N VAL A 85 -1.87 3.84 22.22
CA VAL A 85 -2.93 4.59 21.54
C VAL A 85 -2.72 6.08 21.71
N SER A 86 -2.57 6.56 22.95
CA SER A 86 -2.38 7.99 23.22
C SER A 86 -1.09 8.58 22.64
N GLN A 87 -0.03 7.77 22.51
CA GLN A 87 1.27 8.24 22.04
C GLN A 87 1.41 8.19 20.52
N TYR A 88 0.75 7.25 19.82
CA TYR A 88 1.00 7.01 18.40
C TYR A 88 -0.23 7.13 17.52
N LEU A 89 -1.43 7.00 18.07
CA LEU A 89 -2.64 6.83 17.28
C LEU A 89 -3.68 7.93 17.55
N ARG A 90 -4.53 8.13 16.54
CA ARG A 90 -5.78 8.88 16.63
C ARG A 90 -6.87 8.12 15.88
N ILE A 91 -8.12 8.49 16.11
CA ILE A 91 -9.26 8.00 15.32
C ILE A 91 -9.46 8.98 14.16
N ASP A 92 -9.57 8.48 12.93
CA ASP A 92 -9.88 9.29 11.75
C ASP A 92 -11.40 9.40 11.49
N GLU A 93 -11.77 10.01 10.37
CA GLU A 93 -13.18 10.26 9.98
C GLU A 93 -13.96 8.97 9.70
N ASP A 94 -13.27 7.85 9.47
CA ASP A 94 -13.84 6.54 9.18
C ASP A 94 -13.83 5.62 10.44
N ASP A 95 -13.65 6.19 11.63
CA ASP A 95 -13.53 5.50 12.92
C ASP A 95 -12.35 4.50 13.00
N PHE A 96 -11.30 4.70 12.18
CA PHE A 96 -10.11 3.86 12.20
C PHE A 96 -9.01 4.43 13.08
N HIS A 97 -8.31 3.54 13.79
CA HIS A 97 -7.07 3.91 14.46
C HIS A 97 -5.96 4.07 13.43
N VAL A 98 -5.41 5.28 13.32
CA VAL A 98 -4.36 5.65 12.38
C VAL A 98 -3.24 6.41 13.10
N LEU A 99 -2.05 6.51 12.50
CA LEU A 99 -0.96 7.31 13.05
C LEU A 99 -1.35 8.78 13.20
N GLN A 100 -0.94 9.38 14.31
CA GLN A 100 -1.13 10.81 14.57
C GLN A 100 -0.13 11.71 13.83
N THR A 101 1.06 11.20 13.51
CA THR A 101 2.14 11.93 12.81
C THR A 101 2.56 11.24 11.51
N SER A 102 3.10 12.03 10.59
CA SER A 102 3.82 11.58 9.39
C SER A 102 5.14 12.34 9.29
N PRO A 103 6.28 11.72 8.96
CA PRO A 103 6.50 10.29 8.68
C PRO A 103 6.11 9.34 9.81
N CYS A 104 6.00 8.05 9.49
CA CYS A 104 5.71 7.00 10.47
C CYS A 104 6.71 7.06 11.64
N PRO A 105 6.25 7.03 12.90
CA PRO A 105 7.14 7.13 14.06
C PRO A 105 8.04 5.89 14.24
N PHE A 106 7.77 4.81 13.50
CA PHE A 106 8.55 3.58 13.52
C PHE A 106 9.50 3.45 12.33
N LEU A 107 9.61 4.49 11.48
CA LEU A 107 10.50 4.54 10.33
C LEU A 107 11.85 5.15 10.73
N ASP A 108 12.95 4.48 10.38
CA ASP A 108 14.27 5.12 10.33
C ASP A 108 14.41 5.89 9.03
N LEU A 109 14.67 7.19 9.11
CA LEU A 109 14.78 8.06 7.93
C LEU A 109 16.13 7.93 7.20
N ASN A 110 17.13 7.30 7.82
CA ASN A 110 18.45 7.15 7.22
C ASN A 110 18.48 6.01 6.19
N ASP A 111 17.80 4.91 6.47
CA ASP A 111 17.84 3.69 5.64
C ASP A 111 16.45 3.15 5.26
N ASN A 112 15.38 3.86 5.63
CA ASN A 112 13.98 3.46 5.42
C ASN A 112 13.56 2.17 6.14
N SER A 113 14.36 1.67 7.09
CA SER A 113 14.03 0.49 7.89
C SER A 113 12.90 0.78 8.89
N CYS A 114 12.24 -0.27 9.37
CA CYS A 114 11.17 -0.14 10.35
C CYS A 114 11.52 -0.88 11.64
N PHE A 115 11.56 -0.16 12.76
CA PHE A 115 11.91 -0.74 14.06
C PHE A 115 10.91 -1.80 14.55
N ILE A 116 9.68 -1.75 14.04
CA ILE A 116 8.63 -2.73 14.34
C ILE A 116 8.34 -3.66 13.16
N TYR A 117 9.24 -3.80 12.17
CA TYR A 117 8.92 -4.47 10.90
C TYR A 117 8.24 -5.83 11.07
N ASN A 118 8.77 -6.71 11.94
CA ASN A 118 8.22 -8.05 12.19
C ASN A 118 6.85 -8.05 12.90
N VAL A 119 6.53 -6.93 13.54
CA VAL A 119 5.27 -6.70 14.24
C VAL A 119 4.53 -5.49 13.62
N ARG A 120 4.76 -5.16 12.36
CA ARG A 120 4.07 -4.03 11.71
C ARG A 120 2.56 -4.31 11.61
N PRO A 121 1.71 -3.28 11.49
CA PRO A 121 0.27 -3.46 11.30
C PRO A 121 -0.02 -4.32 10.09
N LYS A 122 -1.16 -5.04 10.11
CA LYS A 122 -1.59 -5.85 8.96
C LYS A 122 -1.66 -5.04 7.67
N ALA A 123 -2.14 -3.79 7.74
CA ALA A 123 -2.19 -2.90 6.59
C ALA A 123 -0.79 -2.65 5.97
N CYS A 124 0.25 -2.46 6.80
CA CYS A 124 1.62 -2.34 6.30
C CYS A 124 2.17 -3.64 5.74
N ALA A 125 1.85 -4.78 6.36
CA ALA A 125 2.32 -6.09 5.90
C ALA A 125 1.72 -6.50 4.55
N GLU A 126 0.47 -6.09 4.29
CA GLU A 126 -0.23 -6.40 3.05
C GLU A 126 -0.11 -5.30 1.99
N TYR A 127 0.55 -4.17 2.27
CA TYR A 127 0.73 -3.09 1.31
C TYR A 127 1.55 -3.57 0.09
N PRO A 128 1.18 -3.24 -1.17
CA PRO A 128 0.16 -2.28 -1.61
C PRO A 128 -1.23 -2.87 -1.86
N HIS A 129 -1.51 -4.05 -1.31
CA HIS A 129 -2.78 -4.79 -1.40
C HIS A 129 -3.13 -5.32 -2.80
N THR A 130 -2.15 -5.47 -3.68
CA THR A 130 -2.36 -6.00 -5.03
C THR A 130 -2.45 -7.53 -5.08
N ASN A 131 -1.98 -8.26 -4.06
CA ASN A 131 -2.06 -9.72 -3.96
C ASN A 131 -3.25 -10.24 -3.11
N ARG A 132 -4.28 -9.41 -2.89
CA ARG A 132 -5.45 -9.79 -2.10
C ARG A 132 -6.56 -10.39 -2.95
N LYS A 133 -7.28 -11.36 -2.38
CA LYS A 133 -8.54 -11.86 -2.97
C LYS A 133 -9.56 -10.74 -3.11
N LYS A 134 -10.42 -10.84 -4.12
CA LYS A 134 -11.39 -9.81 -4.52
C LYS A 134 -10.71 -8.49 -4.84
N PHE A 135 -9.57 -8.54 -5.54
CA PHE A 135 -8.73 -7.38 -5.87
C PHE A 135 -9.55 -6.23 -6.47
N ILE A 136 -10.54 -6.55 -7.31
CA ILE A 136 -11.38 -5.55 -7.98
C ILE A 136 -12.13 -4.62 -7.00
N GLN A 137 -12.38 -5.05 -5.76
CA GLN A 137 -13.00 -4.21 -4.73
C GLN A 137 -12.07 -3.09 -4.25
N LEU A 138 -10.76 -3.26 -4.42
CA LEU A 138 -9.73 -2.30 -4.02
C LEU A 138 -9.37 -1.33 -5.14
N ALA A 139 -10.02 -1.37 -6.30
CA ALA A 139 -9.66 -0.57 -7.48
C ALA A 139 -9.37 0.91 -7.17
N ASN A 140 -10.23 1.58 -6.41
CA ASN A 140 -10.02 2.99 -6.04
C ASN A 140 -8.77 3.18 -5.16
N LEU A 141 -8.51 2.27 -4.23
CA LEU A 141 -7.32 2.29 -3.38
C LEU A 141 -6.07 2.00 -4.21
N THR A 142 -6.12 1.01 -5.10
CA THR A 142 -5.01 0.66 -5.99
C THR A 142 -4.63 1.84 -6.88
N ILE A 143 -5.62 2.55 -7.46
CA ILE A 143 -5.36 3.78 -8.24
C ILE A 143 -4.71 4.86 -7.38
N LYS A 144 -5.17 5.09 -6.14
CA LYS A 144 -4.50 6.06 -5.25
C LYS A 144 -3.06 5.65 -4.93
N ASN A 145 -2.84 4.35 -4.74
CA ASN A 145 -1.52 3.82 -4.41
C ASN A 145 -0.51 3.94 -5.56
N THR A 146 -0.91 4.16 -6.81
CA THR A 146 0.05 4.44 -7.90
C THR A 146 0.79 5.75 -7.74
N GLU A 147 0.23 6.71 -6.99
CA GLU A 147 0.90 7.99 -6.69
C GLU A 147 1.97 7.85 -5.60
N ILE A 148 1.95 6.75 -4.84
CA ILE A 148 2.79 6.53 -3.66
C ILE A 148 3.84 5.45 -3.92
N CYS A 149 3.43 4.34 -4.53
CA CYS A 149 4.24 3.14 -4.68
C CYS A 149 4.55 2.85 -6.15
N PRO A 150 5.84 2.90 -6.55
CA PRO A 150 6.26 2.58 -7.92
C PRO A 150 5.85 1.18 -8.37
N ALA A 151 5.95 0.18 -7.48
CA ALA A 151 5.48 -1.17 -7.79
C ALA A 151 3.99 -1.21 -8.09
N THR A 152 3.16 -0.41 -7.41
CA THR A 152 1.72 -0.38 -7.72
C THR A 152 1.46 0.18 -9.11
N TYR A 153 2.19 1.24 -9.48
CA TYR A 153 2.13 1.80 -10.84
C TYR A 153 2.51 0.73 -11.89
N ARG A 154 3.65 0.08 -11.72
CA ARG A 154 4.14 -0.95 -12.66
C ARG A 154 3.20 -2.17 -12.73
N ILE A 155 2.68 -2.64 -11.59
CA ILE A 155 1.68 -3.73 -11.55
C ILE A 155 0.44 -3.37 -12.37
N ILE A 156 -0.05 -2.13 -12.29
CA ILE A 156 -1.22 -1.71 -13.09
C ILE A 156 -0.88 -1.64 -14.58
N GLU A 157 0.28 -1.11 -14.96
CA GLU A 157 0.70 -1.05 -16.36
C GLU A 157 0.87 -2.47 -16.95
N GLU A 158 1.45 -3.41 -16.20
CA GLU A 158 1.54 -4.82 -16.61
C GLU A 158 0.17 -5.51 -16.65
N LEU A 159 -0.72 -5.19 -15.72
CA LEU A 159 -2.09 -5.72 -15.71
C LEU A 159 -2.85 -5.34 -16.98
N LYS A 160 -2.72 -4.09 -17.45
CA LYS A 160 -3.34 -3.65 -18.72
C LYS A 160 -2.79 -4.39 -19.93
N LYS A 161 -1.50 -4.76 -19.92
CA LYS A 161 -0.87 -5.56 -20.98
C LYS A 161 -1.37 -7.01 -20.97
N LYS A 162 -1.41 -7.66 -19.81
CA LYS A 162 -1.88 -9.06 -19.67
C LYS A 162 -3.40 -9.19 -19.84
N LEU A 163 -4.16 -8.15 -19.49
CA LEU A 163 -5.62 -8.09 -19.60
C LEU A 163 -6.06 -6.80 -20.32
N PRO A 164 -5.91 -6.73 -21.65
CA PRO A 164 -6.40 -5.59 -22.42
C PRO A 164 -7.93 -5.62 -22.45
N ILE A 165 -8.56 -4.49 -22.10
CA ILE A 165 -10.02 -4.35 -22.13
C ILE A 165 -10.40 -3.31 -23.16
N SER A 166 -10.93 -3.81 -24.29
CA SER A 166 -11.53 -3.02 -25.37
C SER A 166 -12.68 -2.13 -24.88
#